data_AF-A0A3S4HXE4-F1
#
_entry.id   AF-A0A3S4HXE4-F1
#
_cell.length_a   1.000
_cell.length_b   1.000
_cell.length_c   1.000
_cell.angle_alpha   90.00
_cell.angle_beta   90.00
_cell.angle_gamma   90.00
#
_symmetry.space_group_name_H-M   'P 1'
#
loop_
_entity.id
_entity.type
_entity.pdbx_description
1 polymer ?
#
loop_
_entity_poly.entity_id
_entity_poly.type
_entity_poly.pdbx_seq_one_letter_code
_entity_poly.pdbx_strand_id
1 'polypeptide(L)'
;MGQVGTDNSARVRQEGSKLLSVISQEGGNNRAKVDQAGNYNFAYIEQTGNANDASISQSAYGNSAAIIQKGSGNKANITQYGTQKTAVVVQKQSHMAIRVTQR
;
A
#
# COMPACT_ATOMS: atom_id res chain seq x y z
N MET A 1 12.00 3.02 -3.07
CA MET A 1 11.33 3.69 -1.93
C MET A 1 11.69 5.16 -2.00
N GLY A 2 10.71 6.06 -1.98
CA GLY A 2 10.91 7.51 -1.94
C GLY A 2 10.18 8.10 -0.74
N GLN A 3 10.87 8.89 0.07
CA GLN A 3 10.30 9.56 1.24
C GLN A 3 10.75 11.02 1.24
N VAL A 4 9.79 11.95 1.32
CA VAL A 4 10.02 13.39 1.39
C VAL A 4 9.26 13.92 2.61
N GLY A 5 9.96 14.54 3.57
CA GLY A 5 9.41 15.03 4.83
C GLY A 5 9.96 14.30 6.07
N THR A 6 9.30 14.40 7.22
CA THR A 6 9.81 13.92 8.52
C THR A 6 9.11 12.65 9.02
N ASP A 7 9.84 11.72 9.64
CA ASP A 7 9.29 10.53 10.34
C ASP A 7 8.39 9.60 9.50
N ASN A 8 8.60 9.55 8.18
CA ASN A 8 7.91 8.58 7.32
C ASN A 8 8.53 7.18 7.51
N SER A 9 7.70 6.15 7.64
CA SER A 9 8.12 4.75 7.75
C SER A 9 7.56 3.93 6.60
N ALA A 10 8.43 3.25 5.86
CA ALA A 10 8.07 2.34 4.79
C ALA A 10 8.70 0.96 5.07
N ARG A 11 7.88 -0.10 5.02
CA ARG A 11 8.35 -1.48 5.11
C ARG A 11 7.84 -2.28 3.92
N VAL A 12 8.75 -2.95 3.23
CA VAL A 12 8.44 -3.90 2.16
C VAL A 12 8.94 -5.28 2.59
N ARG A 13 8.08 -6.30 2.50
CA ARG A 13 8.45 -7.71 2.56
C ARG A 13 8.00 -8.38 1.26
N GLN A 14 8.92 -9.06 0.59
CA GLN A 14 8.70 -9.71 -0.70
C GLN A 14 9.28 -11.12 -0.64
N GLU A 15 8.41 -12.13 -0.68
CA GLU A 15 8.77 -13.55 -0.63
C GLU A 15 8.27 -14.26 -1.89
N GLY A 16 9.20 -14.50 -2.84
CA GLY A 16 8.92 -15.18 -4.11
C GLY A 16 9.60 -14.48 -5.29
N SER A 17 9.16 -14.77 -6.52
CA SER A 17 9.84 -14.31 -7.75
C SER A 17 9.07 -13.19 -8.47
N LYS A 18 9.80 -12.19 -8.99
CA LYS A 18 9.25 -11.07 -9.78
C LYS A 18 8.17 -10.27 -9.03
N LEU A 19 8.47 -9.92 -7.79
CA LEU A 19 7.63 -9.04 -6.97
C LEU A 19 8.09 -7.59 -7.16
N LEU A 20 7.18 -6.69 -7.51
CA LEU A 20 7.47 -5.26 -7.62
C LEU A 20 6.65 -4.49 -6.59
N SER A 21 7.33 -3.66 -5.81
CA SER A 21 6.69 -2.76 -4.85
C SER A 21 7.27 -1.36 -4.95
N VAL A 22 6.38 -0.37 -4.90
CA VAL A 22 6.73 1.04 -4.89
C VAL A 22 5.99 1.70 -3.73
N ILE A 23 6.75 2.40 -2.91
CA ILE A 23 6.24 3.23 -1.82
C ILE A 23 6.79 4.65 -2.02
N SER A 24 5.88 5.61 -2.10
CA SER A 24 6.14 7.05 -2.12
C SER A 24 5.41 7.72 -0.95
N GLN A 25 6.14 8.43 -0.10
CA GLN A 25 5.57 9.14 1.05
C GLN A 25 6.03 10.60 1.01
N GLU A 26 5.08 11.52 1.01
CA GLU A 26 5.30 12.96 1.05
C GLU A 26 4.56 13.56 2.25
N GLY A 27 5.27 14.31 3.10
CA GLY A 27 4.76 14.88 4.35
C GLY A 27 5.33 14.17 5.57
N GLY A 28 4.58 14.12 6.68
CA GLY A 28 5.10 13.69 7.97
C GLY A 28 4.37 12.50 8.61
N ASN A 29 5.09 11.65 9.34
CA ASN A 29 4.51 10.54 10.12
C ASN A 29 3.68 9.52 9.31
N ASN A 30 3.88 9.41 8.00
CA ASN A 30 3.16 8.42 7.21
C ASN A 30 3.76 7.02 7.41
N ARG A 31 2.91 5.99 7.42
CA ARG A 31 3.30 4.58 7.55
C ARG A 31 2.80 3.80 6.35
N ALA A 32 3.70 3.10 5.68
CA ALA A 32 3.40 2.24 4.56
C ALA A 32 3.97 0.84 4.80
N LYS A 33 3.14 -0.18 4.62
CA LYS A 33 3.54 -1.58 4.67
C LYS A 33 3.11 -2.32 3.42
N VAL A 34 4.05 -2.95 2.74
CA VAL A 34 3.78 -3.88 1.64
C VAL A 34 4.28 -5.25 2.04
N ASP A 35 3.41 -6.25 1.89
CA ASP A 35 3.71 -7.64 2.16
C ASP A 35 3.25 -8.50 0.97
N GLN A 36 4.19 -8.94 0.15
CA GLN A 36 3.92 -9.72 -1.05
C GLN A 36 4.55 -11.10 -0.90
N ALA A 37 3.73 -12.15 -1.00
CA ALA A 37 4.15 -13.53 -1.12
C ALA A 37 3.61 -14.11 -2.44
N GLY A 38 4.41 -14.96 -3.10
CA GLY A 38 4.05 -15.58 -4.38
C GLY A 38 4.85 -15.01 -5.56
N ASN A 39 4.28 -15.03 -6.77
CA ASN A 39 5.00 -14.63 -7.99
C ASN A 39 4.22 -13.56 -8.79
N TYR A 40 4.92 -12.63 -9.44
CA TYR A 40 4.34 -11.60 -10.31
C TYR A 40 3.33 -10.65 -9.63
N ASN A 41 3.50 -10.34 -8.34
CA ASN A 41 2.65 -9.35 -7.67
C ASN A 41 3.22 -7.94 -7.79
N PHE A 42 2.32 -6.97 -7.97
CA PHE A 42 2.60 -5.54 -7.98
C PHE A 42 1.88 -4.84 -6.84
N ALA A 43 2.61 -4.00 -6.09
CA ALA A 43 2.06 -3.19 -5.01
C ALA A 43 2.54 -1.73 -5.13
N TYR A 44 1.61 -0.78 -5.06
CA TYR A 44 1.88 0.65 -5.11
C TYR A 44 1.24 1.35 -3.90
N ILE A 45 2.01 2.11 -3.15
CA ILE A 45 1.52 2.97 -2.08
C ILE A 45 2.02 4.40 -2.31
N GLU A 46 1.10 5.35 -2.35
CA GLU A 46 1.36 6.78 -2.35
C GLU A 46 0.62 7.44 -1.17
N GLN A 47 1.36 8.14 -0.32
CA GLN A 47 0.81 8.87 0.81
C GLN A 47 1.29 10.32 0.76
N THR A 48 0.36 11.25 0.61
CA THR A 48 0.62 12.70 0.63
C THR A 48 -0.14 13.35 1.77
N GLY A 49 0.59 13.94 2.72
CA GLY A 49 0.05 14.58 3.92
C GLY A 49 0.62 14.00 5.20
N ASN A 50 -0.17 13.93 6.27
CA ASN A 50 0.36 13.60 7.61
C ASN A 50 -0.36 12.42 8.27
N ALA A 51 0.38 11.56 8.97
CA ALA A 51 -0.18 10.48 9.79
C ALA A 51 -1.10 9.51 9.02
N ASN A 52 -0.83 9.27 7.73
CA ASN A 52 -1.54 8.27 6.94
C ASN A 52 -0.96 6.87 7.20
N ASP A 53 -1.79 5.83 7.16
CA ASP A 53 -1.42 4.43 7.35
C ASP A 53 -1.97 3.58 6.19
N ALA A 54 -1.06 2.97 5.44
CA ALA A 54 -1.36 2.16 4.27
C ALA A 54 -0.74 0.77 4.39
N SER A 55 -1.52 -0.28 4.13
CA SER A 55 -1.04 -1.66 4.12
C SER A 55 -1.56 -2.43 2.91
N ILE A 56 -0.67 -3.08 2.16
CA ILE A 56 -0.99 -4.02 1.09
C ILE A 56 -0.48 -5.41 1.48
N SER A 57 -1.33 -6.42 1.40
CA SER A 57 -0.97 -7.84 1.55
C SER A 57 -1.47 -8.66 0.36
N GLN A 58 -0.56 -9.35 -0.33
CA GLN A 58 -0.85 -10.18 -1.51
C GLN A 58 -0.21 -11.55 -1.32
N SER A 59 -0.96 -12.65 -1.42
CA SER A 59 -0.45 -13.99 -1.09
C SER A 59 -0.56 -15.03 -2.21
N ALA A 60 -0.60 -14.60 -3.48
CA ALA A 60 -0.81 -15.50 -4.63
C ALA A 60 -0.07 -15.02 -5.89
N TYR A 61 -0.55 -15.42 -7.08
CA TYR A 61 0.07 -15.10 -8.37
C TYR A 61 -0.61 -13.93 -9.08
N GLY A 62 0.17 -12.99 -9.61
CA GLY A 62 -0.31 -11.99 -10.57
C GLY A 62 -1.20 -10.88 -10.01
N ASN A 63 -1.15 -10.62 -8.70
CA ASN A 63 -2.01 -9.62 -8.06
C ASN A 63 -1.45 -8.20 -8.21
N SER A 64 -2.34 -7.23 -8.43
CA SER A 64 -2.01 -5.81 -8.50
C SER A 64 -2.82 -5.03 -7.46
N ALA A 65 -2.13 -4.24 -6.64
CA ALA A 65 -2.75 -3.42 -5.60
C ALA A 65 -2.17 -2.01 -5.59
N ALA A 66 -3.03 -0.99 -5.49
CA ALA A 66 -2.63 0.40 -5.34
C ALA A 66 -3.40 1.09 -4.22
N ILE A 67 -2.69 1.80 -3.34
CA ILE A 67 -3.25 2.68 -2.31
C ILE A 67 -2.75 4.10 -2.57
N ILE A 68 -3.68 5.05 -2.67
CA ILE A 68 -3.38 6.49 -2.77
C ILE A 68 -4.12 7.19 -1.63
N GLN A 69 -3.38 7.82 -0.73
CA GLN A 69 -3.91 8.56 0.42
C GLN A 69 -3.47 10.02 0.35
N LYS A 70 -4.43 10.93 0.28
CA LYS A 70 -4.21 12.37 0.35
C LYS A 70 -4.97 12.95 1.55
N GLY A 71 -4.28 13.75 2.35
CA GLY A 71 -4.83 14.35 3.57
C GLY A 71 -4.15 13.81 4.82
N SER A 72 -4.88 13.79 5.94
CA SER A 72 -4.34 13.38 7.23
C SER A 72 -5.14 12.27 7.91
N GLY A 73 -4.46 11.37 8.62
CA GLY A 73 -5.11 10.33 9.43
C GLY A 73 -5.85 9.26 8.62
N ASN A 74 -5.54 9.10 7.34
CA ASN A 74 -6.19 8.09 6.51
C ASN A 74 -5.67 6.70 6.79
N LYS A 75 -6.56 5.70 6.73
CA LYS A 75 -6.24 4.29 6.90
C LYS A 75 -6.72 3.47 5.71
N ALA A 76 -5.81 2.79 5.03
CA ALA A 76 -6.13 1.95 3.88
C ALA A 76 -5.48 0.57 4.04
N ASN A 77 -6.28 -0.48 3.83
CA ASN A 77 -5.78 -1.85 3.83
C ASN A 77 -6.30 -2.60 2.59
N ILE A 78 -5.40 -3.20 1.81
CA ILE A 78 -5.74 -4.12 0.72
C ILE A 78 -5.20 -5.49 1.09
N THR A 79 -6.06 -6.51 1.03
CA THR A 79 -5.67 -7.91 1.15
C THR A 79 -6.19 -8.71 -0.05
N GLN A 80 -5.32 -9.42 -0.77
CA GLN A 80 -5.66 -10.22 -1.96
C GLN A 80 -5.17 -11.66 -1.79
N TYR A 81 -6.13 -12.60 -1.66
CA TYR A 81 -5.86 -14.03 -1.48
C TYR A 81 -5.92 -14.85 -2.77
N GLY A 82 -6.68 -14.42 -3.78
CA GLY A 82 -6.80 -15.08 -5.08
C GLY A 82 -5.71 -14.67 -6.09
N THR A 83 -5.70 -15.26 -7.29
CA THR A 83 -4.78 -14.91 -8.39
C THR A 83 -5.36 -13.84 -9.30
N GLN A 84 -4.50 -13.04 -9.94
CA GLN A 84 -4.89 -12.03 -10.95
C GLN A 84 -5.93 -11.01 -10.46
N LYS A 85 -5.88 -10.66 -9.17
CA LYS A 85 -6.78 -9.68 -8.57
C LYS A 85 -6.22 -8.27 -8.74
N THR A 86 -7.12 -7.31 -9.01
CA THR A 86 -6.78 -5.89 -9.04
C THR A 86 -7.59 -5.14 -7.99
N ALA A 87 -6.91 -4.37 -7.14
CA ALA A 87 -7.54 -3.53 -6.13
C ALA A 87 -6.91 -2.13 -6.13
N VAL A 88 -7.75 -1.10 -6.10
CA VAL A 88 -7.31 0.28 -6.00
C VAL A 88 -8.11 0.96 -4.89
N VAL A 89 -7.40 1.60 -3.96
CA VAL A 89 -7.99 2.41 -2.88
C VAL A 89 -7.50 3.84 -3.05
N VAL A 90 -8.45 4.78 -3.11
CA VAL A 90 -8.14 6.21 -3.17
C VAL A 90 -8.89 6.93 -2.06
N GLN A 91 -8.16 7.59 -1.16
CA GLN A 91 -8.69 8.42 -0.08
C GLN A 91 -8.23 9.85 -0.33
N LYS A 92 -9.16 10.77 -0.60
CA LYS A 92 -8.84 12.17 -0.95
C LYS A 92 -9.09 13.17 0.18
N GLN A 93 -9.77 12.74 1.24
CA GLN A 93 -10.09 13.54 2.43
C GLN A 93 -9.35 12.96 3.63
N SER A 94 -9.31 13.70 4.75
CA SER A 94 -8.72 13.23 6.01
C SER A 94 -9.66 12.27 6.77
N HIS A 95 -9.08 11.42 7.63
CA HIS A 95 -9.78 10.48 8.52
C HIS A 95 -10.65 9.43 7.81
N MET A 96 -10.35 9.12 6.55
CA MET A 96 -11.03 8.04 5.84
C MET A 96 -10.45 6.68 6.25
N ALA A 97 -11.29 5.66 6.33
CA ALA A 97 -10.88 4.27 6.52
C ALA A 97 -11.46 3.39 5.41
N ILE A 98 -10.62 2.72 4.62
CA ILE A 98 -11.05 1.80 3.56
C ILE A 98 -10.31 0.47 3.72
N ARG A 99 -11.06 -0.63 3.70
CA ARG A 99 -10.52 -1.98 3.66
C ARG A 99 -11.05 -2.71 2.43
N VAL A 100 -10.14 -3.22 1.61
CA VAL A 100 -10.46 -4.10 0.48
C VAL A 100 -9.94 -5.49 0.80
N THR A 101 -10.80 -6.49 0.64
CA THR A 101 -10.39 -7.90 0.76
C THR A 101 -10.96 -8.65 -0.42
N GLN A 102 -10.08 -9.19 -1.26
CA GLN A 102 -10.45 -9.98 -2.42
C GLN A 102 -10.06 -11.44 -2.16
N ARG A 103 -11.04 -12.34 -2.26
CA ARG A 103 -10.87 -13.79 -2.18
C ARG A 103 -10.78 -14.37 -3.59
#